data_AF-A0A661GXZ3-F1
#
_entry.id   AF-A0A661GXZ3-F1
#
_cell.length_a   1.000
_cell.length_b   1.000
_cell.length_c   1.000
_cell.angle_alpha   90.00
_cell.angle_beta   90.00
_cell.angle_gamma   90.00
#
_symmetry.space_group_name_H-M   'P 1'
#
loop_
_entity.id
_entity.type
_entity.pdbx_description
1 polymer ?
#
loop_
_entity_poly.entity_id
_entity_poly.type
_entity_poly.pdbx_seq_one_letter_code
_entity_poly.pdbx_strand_id
1 'polypeptide(L)'
;MGRIANVYYQGRLAGELEEVSNVEYTFAYSESYLIDGVPISFLLPLRQEPYTSEELLPFFDNLVSEGWLQKMQSQYQNIDEHDRFGLLVSNGKDLVGAVTVEPREAEDGTEE
;
A
#
# COMPACT_ATOMS: atom_id res chain seq x y z
N MET A 1 -9.72 9.57 -10.05
CA MET A 1 -8.54 8.74 -10.35
C MET A 1 -8.14 8.10 -9.03
N GLY A 2 -8.12 6.77 -8.99
CA GLY A 2 -7.63 6.03 -7.82
C GLY A 2 -6.13 6.26 -7.63
N ARG A 3 -5.64 6.01 -6.42
CA ARG A 3 -4.21 6.10 -6.10
C ARG A 3 -3.63 4.69 -6.05
N ILE A 4 -2.44 4.50 -6.63
CA ILE A 4 -1.77 3.20 -6.66
C ILE A 4 -0.43 3.32 -5.93
N ALA A 5 -0.08 2.27 -5.21
CA ALA A 5 1.21 2.11 -4.55
C ALA A 5 1.79 0.73 -4.83
N ASN A 6 3.10 0.71 -5.12
CA ASN A 6 3.87 -0.53 -5.22
C ASN A 6 4.21 -1.03 -3.81
N VAL A 7 3.99 -2.31 -3.58
CA VAL A 7 4.33 -2.99 -2.33
C VAL A 7 5.54 -3.88 -2.59
N TYR A 8 6.62 -3.65 -1.87
CA TYR A 8 7.85 -4.45 -1.94
C TYR A 8 7.99 -5.30 -0.68
N TYR A 9 8.49 -6.51 -0.85
CA TYR A 9 8.93 -7.39 0.24
C TYR A 9 10.41 -7.74 0.04
N GLN A 10 11.27 -7.39 0.99
CA GLN A 10 12.73 -7.52 0.93
C GLN A 10 13.33 -6.91 -0.37
N GLY A 11 12.78 -5.78 -0.81
CA GLY A 11 13.19 -5.09 -2.04
C GLY A 11 12.69 -5.71 -3.35
N ARG A 12 11.93 -6.81 -3.30
CA ARG A 12 11.27 -7.41 -4.47
C ARG A 12 9.83 -6.92 -4.57
N LEU A 13 9.37 -6.55 -5.77
CA LEU A 13 7.99 -6.13 -6.01
C LEU A 13 7.03 -7.28 -5.70
N ALA A 14 6.33 -7.18 -4.57
CA ALA A 14 5.38 -8.18 -4.11
C ALA A 14 4.02 -8.00 -4.78
N GLY A 15 3.59 -6.77 -4.96
CA GLY A 15 2.28 -6.48 -5.53
C GLY A 15 1.95 -5.01 -5.56
N GLU A 16 0.68 -4.72 -5.82
CA GLU A 16 0.14 -3.38 -5.95
C GLU A 16 -1.03 -3.22 -5.00
N LEU A 17 -1.02 -2.12 -4.26
CA LEU A 17 -2.11 -1.65 -3.42
C LEU A 17 -2.76 -0.47 -4.12
N GLU A 18 -4.06 -0.54 -4.33
CA GLU A 18 -4.83 0.50 -4.99
C GLU A 18 -5.98 0.96 -4.10
N GLU A 19 -6.13 2.28 -3.99
CA GLU A 19 -7.34 2.94 -3.50
C GLU A 19 -8.22 3.24 -4.71
N VAL A 20 -9.17 2.34 -4.99
CA VAL A 20 -10.08 2.44 -6.15
C VAL A 20 -11.05 3.60 -5.95
N SER A 21 -11.46 3.83 -4.70
CA SER A 21 -12.35 4.90 -4.26
C SER A 21 -12.15 5.14 -2.76
N ASN A 22 -12.72 6.22 -2.21
CA ASN A 22 -12.65 6.54 -0.75
C ASN A 22 -13.17 5.44 0.19
N VAL A 23 -13.77 4.37 -0.36
CA VAL A 23 -14.41 3.27 0.36
C VAL A 23 -14.03 1.91 -0.21
N GLU A 24 -13.07 1.81 -1.13
CA GLU A 24 -12.68 0.51 -1.70
C GLU A 24 -11.18 0.46 -1.95
N TYR A 25 -10.56 -0.57 -1.37
CA TYR A 25 -9.14 -0.86 -1.47
C TYR A 25 -8.94 -2.24 -2.08
N THR A 26 -7.96 -2.34 -2.97
CA THR A 26 -7.57 -3.59 -3.61
C THR A 26 -6.07 -3.84 -3.42
N PHE A 27 -5.70 -5.09 -3.12
CA PHE A 27 -4.31 -5.54 -3.14
C PHE A 27 -4.16 -6.76 -4.03
N ALA A 28 -3.28 -6.66 -5.03
CA ALA A 28 -2.98 -7.75 -5.96
C ALA A 28 -1.49 -8.10 -5.88
N TYR A 29 -1.18 -9.39 -5.76
CA TYR A 29 0.20 -9.85 -5.91
C TYR A 29 0.65 -9.74 -7.37
N SER A 30 1.92 -9.41 -7.59
CA SER A 30 2.49 -9.42 -8.94
C SER A 30 2.63 -10.86 -9.42
N GLU A 31 2.39 -11.12 -10.71
CA GLU A 31 2.50 -12.47 -11.29
C GLU A 31 3.88 -13.08 -11.04
N SER A 32 4.92 -12.26 -11.18
CA SER A 32 6.31 -12.67 -10.93
C SER A 32 6.57 -13.05 -9.46
N TYR A 33 5.88 -12.44 -8.50
CA TYR A 33 6.02 -12.74 -7.08
C TYR A 33 5.23 -13.98 -6.67
N LEU A 34 4.13 -14.29 -7.36
CA LEU A 34 3.33 -15.49 -7.09
C LEU A 34 4.06 -16.81 -7.37
N ILE A 35 5.12 -16.79 -8.19
CA ILE A 35 5.87 -17.99 -8.58
C ILE A 35 6.64 -18.59 -7.40
N ASP A 36 7.33 -17.75 -6.63
CA ASP A 36 8.31 -18.16 -5.61
C ASP A 36 8.41 -17.19 -4.42
N GLY A 37 7.52 -16.21 -4.34
CA GLY A 37 7.44 -15.28 -3.22
C GLY A 37 6.94 -15.93 -1.93
N VAL A 38 6.83 -15.12 -0.89
CA VAL A 38 6.21 -15.49 0.38
C VAL A 38 5.08 -14.51 0.71
N PRO A 39 4.02 -14.94 1.41
CA PRO A 39 2.97 -14.03 1.86
C PRO A 39 3.56 -12.84 2.62
N ILE A 40 3.15 -11.61 2.28
CA ILE A 40 3.58 -10.40 3.02
C ILE A 40 2.94 -10.31 4.40
N SER A 41 1.84 -11.03 4.60
CA SER A 41 1.09 -11.15 5.85
C SER A 41 0.40 -12.50 5.94
N PHE A 42 0.16 -12.98 7.16
CA PHE A 42 -0.66 -14.16 7.39
C PHE A 42 -2.10 -13.99 6.86
N LEU A 43 -2.62 -12.76 6.87
CA LEU A 43 -3.97 -12.44 6.37
C LEU A 43 -4.01 -12.25 4.85
N LEU A 44 -2.86 -12.23 4.18
CA LEU A 44 -2.72 -12.04 2.73
C LEU A 44 -1.93 -13.21 2.13
N PRO A 45 -2.45 -14.45 2.12
CA PRO A 45 -1.76 -15.56 1.46
C PRO A 45 -1.55 -15.31 -0.04
N LEU A 46 -0.57 -15.97 -0.65
CA LEU A 46 -0.34 -15.84 -2.10
C LEU A 46 -1.54 -16.41 -2.87
N ARG A 47 -2.12 -15.58 -3.75
CA ARG A 47 -3.18 -15.97 -4.69
C ARG A 47 -3.22 -15.00 -5.87
N GLN A 48 -3.77 -15.45 -6.98
CA GLN A 48 -3.93 -14.61 -8.17
C GLN A 48 -5.04 -13.58 -8.01
N GLU A 49 -6.11 -13.93 -7.30
CA GLU A 49 -7.25 -13.05 -7.12
C GLU A 49 -6.94 -11.88 -6.18
N PRO A 50 -7.30 -10.64 -6.54
CA PRO A 50 -7.06 -9.48 -5.69
C PRO A 50 -7.83 -9.59 -4.37
N TYR A 51 -7.28 -8.99 -3.32
CA TYR A 51 -7.95 -8.76 -2.05
C TYR A 51 -8.71 -7.44 -2.13
N THR A 52 -10.03 -7.48 -2.05
CA THR A 52 -10.87 -6.28 -2.01
C THR A 52 -11.45 -6.09 -0.61
N SER A 53 -11.49 -4.86 -0.14
CA SER A 53 -12.10 -4.49 1.14
C SER A 53 -12.65 -3.07 1.09
N GLU A 54 -13.72 -2.82 1.86
CA GLU A 54 -14.30 -1.48 1.99
C GLU A 54 -13.47 -0.54 2.90
N GLU A 55 -12.44 -1.09 3.53
CA GLU A 55 -11.47 -0.38 4.38
C GLU A 55 -10.05 -0.80 4.00
N LEU A 56 -9.05 -0.04 4.44
CA LEU A 56 -7.65 -0.40 4.20
C LEU A 56 -7.36 -1.75 4.86
N LEU A 57 -6.81 -2.71 4.10
CA LEU A 57 -6.60 -4.07 4.60
C LEU A 57 -5.77 -4.03 5.89
N PRO A 58 -6.12 -4.81 6.93
CA PRO A 58 -5.54 -4.68 8.28
C PRO A 58 -4.01 -4.71 8.32
N PHE A 59 -3.37 -5.44 7.41
CA PHE A 59 -1.92 -5.47 7.30
C PHE A 59 -1.33 -4.10 6.97
N PHE A 60 -1.86 -3.41 5.97
CA PHE A 60 -1.41 -2.07 5.58
C PHE A 60 -1.86 -1.02 6.59
N ASP A 61 -3.03 -1.21 7.18
CA ASP A 61 -3.57 -0.34 8.21
C ASP A 61 -2.63 -0.21 9.43
N ASN A 62 -2.06 -1.34 9.86
CA ASN A 62 -1.08 -1.40 10.95
C ASN A 62 0.28 -0.76 10.62
N LEU A 63 0.57 -0.50 9.34
CA LEU A 63 1.78 0.20 8.92
C LEU A 63 1.60 1.72 8.94
N VAL A 64 0.35 2.20 9.03
CA VAL A 64 0.07 3.62 9.21
C VAL A 64 0.51 4.04 10.61
N SER A 65 1.34 5.08 10.70
CA SER A 65 1.74 5.66 12.00
C SER A 65 0.50 6.09 12.79
N GLU A 66 0.38 5.65 14.05
CA GLU A 66 -0.73 6.02 14.94
C GLU A 66 -0.36 7.10 15.97
N GLY A 67 -1.37 7.78 16.53
CA GLY A 67 -1.23 8.59 17.74
C GLY A 67 -0.49 9.92 17.55
N TRP A 68 0.46 10.25 18.44
CA TRP A 68 1.16 11.54 18.43
C TRP A 68 2.02 11.73 17.16
N LEU A 69 2.56 10.63 16.61
CA LEU A 69 3.38 10.63 15.41
C LEU A 69 2.53 10.89 14.16
N GLN A 70 1.30 10.38 14.12
CA GLN A 70 0.32 10.69 13.07
C GLN A 70 -0.02 12.18 13.04
N LYS A 71 -0.31 12.78 14.20
CA LYS A 71 -0.64 14.21 14.31
C LYS A 71 0.52 15.11 13.91
N MET A 72 1.75 14.74 14.28
CA MET A 72 2.93 15.48 13.84
C MET A 72 3.10 15.37 12.32
N GLN A 73 3.07 14.16 11.74
CA GLN A 73 3.28 13.97 10.31
C GLN A 73 2.19 14.64 9.45
N SER A 74 0.92 14.53 9.84
CA SER A 74 -0.20 15.23 9.18
C SER A 74 0.03 16.75 9.15
N GLN A 75 0.45 17.35 10.26
CA GLN A 75 0.76 18.79 10.32
C GLN A 75 2.01 19.19 9.53
N TYR A 76 3.07 18.37 9.56
CA TYR A 76 4.31 18.66 8.83
C TYR A 76 4.17 18.48 7.32
N GLN A 77 3.32 17.54 6.86
CA GLN A 77 3.18 17.18 5.46
C GLN A 77 1.90 17.73 4.80
N ASN A 78 1.04 18.42 5.55
CA ASN A 78 -0.25 18.94 5.06
C ASN A 78 -1.18 17.83 4.49
N ILE A 79 -1.10 16.63 5.06
CA ILE A 79 -1.94 15.48 4.70
C ILE A 79 -3.10 15.42 5.69
N ASP A 80 -4.32 15.19 5.19
CA ASP A 80 -5.50 15.00 6.06
C ASP A 80 -5.27 13.80 6.99
N GLU A 81 -5.57 13.95 8.27
CA GLU A 81 -5.39 12.89 9.27
C GLU A 81 -6.24 11.65 8.98
N HIS A 82 -7.30 11.78 8.18
CA HIS A 82 -8.17 10.70 7.73
C HIS A 82 -7.72 10.06 6.41
N ASP A 83 -6.73 10.63 5.70
CA ASP A 83 -6.17 10.06 4.47
C ASP A 83 -5.19 8.94 4.80
N ARG A 84 -5.72 7.79 5.21
CA ARG A 84 -4.93 6.63 5.66
C ARG A 84 -4.00 6.12 4.56
N PHE A 85 -4.44 6.16 3.31
CA PHE A 85 -3.62 5.77 2.16
C PHE A 85 -2.46 6.74 1.95
N GLY A 86 -2.74 8.06 1.96
CA GLY A 86 -1.70 9.08 1.86
C GLY A 86 -0.66 8.99 2.98
N LEU A 87 -1.11 8.74 4.21
CA LEU A 87 -0.22 8.52 5.36
C LEU A 87 0.62 7.25 5.23
N LEU A 88 0.05 6.15 4.72
CA LEU A 88 0.79 4.90 4.46
C LEU A 88 1.92 5.13 3.45
N VAL A 89 1.58 5.74 2.33
CA VAL A 89 2.49 5.93 1.19
C VAL A 89 3.60 6.93 1.53
N SER A 90 3.28 7.99 2.26
CA SER A 90 4.27 8.99 2.67
C SER A 90 5.32 8.44 3.65
N ASN A 91 4.90 7.50 4.51
CA ASN A 91 5.77 6.89 5.51
C ASN A 91 6.37 5.55 5.06
N GLY A 92 5.92 5.05 3.90
CA GLY A 92 6.15 3.69 3.43
C GLY A 92 7.60 3.34 3.09
N LYS A 93 8.47 4.35 2.92
CA LYS A 93 9.91 4.18 2.68
C LYS A 93 10.76 3.95 3.94
N ASP A 94 10.24 4.34 5.11
CA ASP A 94 10.96 4.25 6.40
C ASP A 94 10.25 3.27 7.37
N LEU A 95 9.51 2.29 6.83
CA LEU A 95 8.88 1.27 7.64
C LEU A 95 9.93 0.29 8.15
N VAL A 96 9.99 0.12 9.48
CA VAL A 96 10.83 -0.92 10.11
C VAL A 96 10.27 -2.29 9.75
N GLY A 97 10.95 -3.00 8.84
CA GLY A 97 10.53 -4.34 8.43
C GLY A 97 11.02 -4.71 7.05
N ALA A 98 10.49 -5.81 6.52
CA ALA A 98 10.77 -6.28 5.17
C ALA A 98 9.85 -5.64 4.12
N VAL A 99 8.85 -4.87 4.53
CA VAL A 99 7.80 -4.38 3.62
C VAL A 99 7.96 -2.88 3.40
N THR A 100 7.93 -2.47 2.15
CA THR A 100 8.00 -1.06 1.72
C THR A 100 6.80 -0.75 0.85
N VAL A 101 6.18 0.40 1.04
CA VAL A 101 5.06 0.87 0.22
C VAL A 101 5.47 2.18 -0.43
N GLU A 102 5.45 2.24 -1.76
CA GLU A 102 5.88 3.42 -2.50
C GLU A 102 4.78 3.88 -3.46
N PRO A 103 4.53 5.20 -3.59
CA PRO A 103 3.55 5.69 -4.55
C PRO A 103 3.97 5.28 -5.96
N ARG A 104 3.01 4.79 -6.73
CA ARG A 104 3.18 4.64 -8.18
C ARG A 104 2.60 5.89 -8.82
N GLU A 105 3.45 6.68 -9.49
CA GLU A 105 2.95 7.72 -10.39
C GLU A 105 2.13 7.00 -11.46
N ALA A 106 0.84 7.35 -11.58
CA ALA A 106 0.03 6.86 -12.68
C ALA A 106 0.67 7.41 -13.96
N GLU A 107 1.45 6.56 -14.64
CA GLU A 107 1.92 6.87 -15.98
C GLU A 107 0.67 6.94 -16.85
N ASP A 108 0.23 8.16 -17.13
CA ASP A 108 -0.82 8.46 -18.10
C ASP A 108 -0.45 7.71 -19.39
N GLY A 109 -1.36 6.85 -19.85
CA GLY A 109 -1.06 5.83 -20.86
C GLY A 109 -0.27 6.38 -22.04
N THR A 110 0.89 5.79 -22.29
CA THR A 110 1.46 5.85 -23.65
C THR A 110 1.00 4.58 -24.36
N GLU A 111 -0.18 4.69 -24.97
CA GLU A 111 -0.55 3.87 -26.12
C GLU A 111 0.44 4.16 -27.26
N GLU A 112 1.05 3.10 -27.82
CA GLU A 112 1.46 3.02 -29.23
C GLU A 112 0.94 1.73 -29.84
#